data_AF-A0A661ZJJ6-F1
#
_entry.id   AF-A0A661ZJJ6-F1
#
_cell.length_a   1.000
_cell.length_b   1.000
_cell.length_c   1.000
_cell.angle_alpha   90.00
_cell.angle_beta   90.00
_cell.angle_gamma   90.00
#
_symmetry.space_group_name_H-M   'P 1'
#
loop_
_entity.id
_entity.type
_entity.pdbx_description
1 polymer ?
#
loop_
_entity_poly.entity_id
_entity_poly.type
_entity_poly.pdbx_seq_one_letter_code
_entity_poly.pdbx_strand_id
1 'polypeptide(L)'
;TQGKAILHSAIENGGCMICHQPHGSEFRVLLSDRYPAEDYLVASTDSFGLCFMCHDTDLLEAEKSEWATNFRHGDQNLHYIHMNGAKGRNCKFCHNLHGSDQTFLIEESVPFGNWEMQMNFIATEEGGSCLPGCHGKKVYSRQ
;
A
#
# COMPACT_ATOMS: atom_id res chain seq x y z
N THR A 1 8.29 10.58 -23.63
CA THR A 1 6.86 10.24 -23.70
C THR A 1 6.41 9.98 -22.28
N GLN A 2 5.46 10.75 -21.76
CA GLN A 2 4.93 10.51 -20.40
C GLN A 2 4.42 9.06 -20.34
N GLY A 3 4.95 8.27 -19.41
CA GLY A 3 4.53 6.88 -19.22
C GLY A 3 3.04 6.85 -18.87
N LYS A 4 2.32 5.85 -19.37
CA LYS A 4 0.92 5.69 -19.03
C LYS A 4 0.85 5.10 -17.62
N ALA A 5 0.30 5.86 -16.67
CA ALA A 5 0.09 5.39 -15.31
C ALA A 5 -0.64 4.04 -15.28
N ILE A 6 -0.15 3.13 -14.45
CA ILE A 6 -0.80 1.87 -14.14
C ILE A 6 -1.95 2.22 -13.19
N LEU A 7 -3.19 2.06 -13.65
CA LEU A 7 -4.36 2.27 -12.82
C LEU A 7 -4.54 1.10 -11.88
N HIS A 8 -5.06 1.38 -10.68
CA HIS A 8 -5.51 0.32 -9.79
C HIS A 8 -6.61 -0.49 -10.49
N SER A 9 -6.46 -1.82 -10.50
CA SER A 9 -7.34 -2.71 -11.27
C SER A 9 -8.81 -2.60 -10.85
N ALA A 10 -9.09 -2.25 -9.59
CA ALA A 10 -10.45 -1.97 -9.15
C ALA A 10 -11.09 -0.79 -9.90
N ILE A 11 -10.29 0.22 -10.27
CA ILE A 11 -10.76 1.37 -11.05
C ILE A 11 -10.91 0.99 -12.53
N GLU A 12 -9.96 0.25 -13.10
CA GLU A 12 -10.09 -0.19 -14.50
C GLU A 12 -11.34 -1.06 -14.72
N ASN A 13 -11.65 -1.94 -13.76
CA ASN A 13 -12.74 -2.91 -13.91
C ASN A 13 -14.08 -2.43 -13.33
N GLY A 14 -14.06 -1.66 -12.24
CA GLY A 14 -15.25 -1.24 -11.49
C GLY A 14 -15.53 0.26 -11.51
N GLY A 15 -14.61 1.06 -12.04
CA GLY A 15 -14.70 2.52 -12.05
C GLY A 15 -14.56 3.15 -10.66
N CYS A 16 -14.73 4.47 -10.58
CA CYS A 16 -14.56 5.24 -9.33
C CYS A 16 -15.54 4.81 -8.22
N MET A 17 -16.69 4.29 -8.62
CA MET A 17 -17.81 3.93 -7.75
C MET A 17 -17.57 2.69 -6.90
N ILE A 18 -16.54 1.91 -7.23
CA ILE A 18 -16.16 0.74 -6.44
C ILE A 18 -15.72 1.16 -5.02
N CYS A 19 -15.08 2.34 -4.92
CA CYS A 19 -14.62 2.90 -3.65
C CYS A 19 -15.41 4.12 -3.20
N HIS A 20 -16.09 4.84 -4.11
CA HIS A 20 -16.78 6.10 -3.78
C HIS A 20 -18.31 6.03 -3.92
N GLN A 21 -19.02 6.70 -3.00
CA GLN A 21 -20.47 6.87 -2.94
C GLN A 21 -20.86 8.35 -3.20
N PRO A 22 -21.19 8.73 -4.44
CA PRO A 22 -21.32 10.12 -4.89
C PRO A 22 -22.49 10.86 -4.24
N HIS A 23 -23.49 10.15 -3.71
CA HIS A 23 -24.66 10.74 -3.07
C HIS A 23 -24.55 10.89 -1.55
N GLY A 24 -23.48 10.37 -0.95
CA GLY A 24 -23.26 10.46 0.49
C GLY A 24 -22.70 9.16 1.05
N SER A 25 -21.84 9.31 2.04
CA SER A 25 -21.31 8.23 2.86
C SER A 25 -21.06 8.73 4.28
N GLU A 26 -21.17 7.82 5.24
CA GLU A 26 -20.72 8.02 6.62
C GLU A 26 -19.18 8.10 6.72
N PHE A 27 -18.46 7.69 5.68
CA PHE A 27 -17.01 7.71 5.59
C PHE A 27 -16.50 8.95 4.87
N ARG A 28 -15.33 9.44 5.31
CA ARG A 28 -14.64 10.61 4.74
C ARG A 28 -14.44 10.44 3.23
N VAL A 29 -14.45 11.56 2.49
CA VAL A 29 -14.27 11.63 1.02
C VAL A 29 -15.21 10.71 0.25
N LEU A 30 -16.42 10.51 0.78
CA LEU A 30 -17.47 9.72 0.15
C LEU A 30 -17.04 8.26 -0.08
N LEU A 31 -16.30 7.64 0.83
CA LEU A 31 -15.83 6.26 0.62
C LEU A 31 -16.93 5.22 0.91
N SER A 32 -16.89 4.06 0.28
CA SER A 32 -17.85 2.97 0.52
C SER A 32 -17.64 2.24 1.84
N ASP A 33 -16.43 2.35 2.40
CA ASP A 33 -16.06 1.75 3.68
C ASP A 33 -14.91 2.54 4.34
N ARG A 34 -14.50 2.14 5.54
CA ARG A 34 -13.48 2.80 6.35
C ARG A 34 -12.12 2.77 5.67
N TYR A 35 -11.50 3.95 5.63
CA TYR A 35 -10.09 4.13 5.32
C TYR A 35 -9.55 5.29 6.18
N PRO A 36 -8.35 5.16 6.79
CA PRO A 36 -7.89 6.14 7.76
C PRO A 36 -7.31 7.38 7.08
N ALA A 37 -7.53 8.53 7.70
CA ALA A 37 -6.97 9.81 7.26
C ALA A 37 -5.49 9.92 7.62
N GLU A 38 -5.14 9.33 8.74
CA GLU A 38 -3.87 9.42 9.44
C GLU A 38 -2.77 8.72 8.66
N ASP A 39 -1.58 9.26 8.81
CA ASP A 39 -0.37 8.72 8.24
C ASP A 39 0.11 7.49 9.02
N TYR A 40 0.14 7.61 10.35
CA TYR A 40 0.50 6.54 11.26
C TYR A 40 -0.67 6.21 12.17
N LEU A 41 -0.92 4.92 12.37
CA LEU A 41 -2.03 4.43 13.17
C LEU A 41 -1.70 3.04 13.75
N VAL A 42 -2.54 2.56 14.66
CA VAL A 42 -2.59 1.13 14.98
C VAL A 42 -3.38 0.46 13.85
N ALA A 43 -2.67 -0.19 12.93
CA ALA A 43 -3.32 -0.85 11.80
C ALA A 43 -4.16 -2.04 12.27
N SER A 44 -5.37 -2.12 11.74
CA SER A 44 -6.25 -3.28 11.89
C SER A 44 -7.01 -3.50 10.59
N THR A 45 -7.60 -4.68 10.44
CA THR A 45 -8.52 -5.00 9.35
C THR A 45 -9.68 -4.00 9.28
N ASP A 46 -10.26 -3.67 10.43
CA ASP A 46 -11.31 -2.64 10.52
C ASP A 46 -10.83 -1.27 10.01
N SER A 47 -9.59 -0.87 10.34
CA SER A 47 -9.06 0.45 9.96
C SER A 47 -8.98 0.65 8.45
N PHE A 48 -8.83 -0.44 7.69
CA PHE A 48 -8.72 -0.45 6.22
C PHE A 48 -9.83 -1.27 5.56
N GLY A 49 -11.05 -1.27 6.14
CA GLY A 49 -12.20 -2.02 5.61
C GLY A 49 -12.40 -1.87 4.10
N LEU A 50 -12.21 -0.67 3.56
CA LEU A 50 -12.27 -0.39 2.12
C LEU A 50 -11.32 -1.26 1.29
N CYS A 51 -10.08 -1.44 1.76
CA CYS A 51 -9.06 -2.21 1.05
C CYS A 51 -9.42 -3.69 1.06
N PHE A 52 -9.90 -4.18 2.20
CA PHE A 52 -10.20 -5.60 2.42
C PHE A 52 -11.54 -6.05 1.83
N MET A 53 -12.28 -5.16 1.17
CA MET A 53 -13.36 -5.57 0.26
C MET A 53 -12.84 -6.41 -0.92
N CYS A 54 -11.55 -6.29 -1.27
CA CYS A 54 -10.94 -7.01 -2.39
C CYS A 54 -9.58 -7.64 -2.05
N HIS A 55 -8.85 -7.10 -1.09
CA HIS A 55 -7.57 -7.65 -0.64
C HIS A 55 -7.76 -8.59 0.55
N ASP A 56 -6.89 -9.59 0.66
CA ASP A 56 -6.91 -10.53 1.79
C ASP A 56 -6.32 -9.88 3.05
N THR A 57 -6.91 -10.14 4.22
CA THR A 57 -6.46 -9.56 5.49
C THR A 57 -5.12 -10.11 5.97
N ASP A 58 -4.70 -11.29 5.49
CA ASP A 58 -3.40 -11.88 5.78
C ASP A 58 -2.24 -10.97 5.36
N LEU A 59 -2.46 -10.03 4.41
CA LEU A 59 -1.50 -8.97 4.09
C LEU A 59 -1.02 -8.23 5.35
N LEU A 60 -1.94 -7.97 6.27
CA LEU A 60 -1.69 -7.26 7.52
C LEU A 60 -1.49 -8.21 8.71
N GLU A 61 -2.24 -9.30 8.78
CA GLU A 61 -2.34 -10.14 9.98
C GLU A 61 -1.28 -11.23 10.07
N ALA A 62 -0.84 -11.77 8.93
CA ALA A 62 0.15 -12.85 8.91
C ALA A 62 1.57 -12.29 9.09
N GLU A 63 2.20 -12.57 10.25
CA GLU A 63 3.61 -12.21 10.48
C GLU A 63 4.56 -12.93 9.51
N LYS A 64 4.24 -14.20 9.23
CA LYS A 64 4.94 -15.04 8.26
C LYS A 64 3.95 -15.60 7.25
N SER A 65 4.32 -15.58 5.99
CA SER A 65 3.47 -16.04 4.91
C SER A 65 4.26 -16.28 3.62
N GLU A 66 3.88 -17.32 2.89
CA GLU A 66 4.28 -17.52 1.48
C GLU A 66 3.17 -17.15 0.48
N TRP A 67 1.93 -16.92 0.95
CA TRP A 67 0.72 -16.77 0.12
C TRP A 67 0.10 -15.37 0.16
N ALA A 68 0.10 -14.71 1.32
CA ALA A 68 -0.59 -13.44 1.55
C ALA A 68 -0.03 -12.29 0.71
N THR A 69 1.27 -12.33 0.39
CA THR A 69 1.91 -11.25 -0.35
C THR A 69 3.19 -11.66 -1.03
N ASN A 70 3.52 -10.95 -2.11
CA ASN A 70 4.82 -11.02 -2.77
C ASN A 70 5.85 -10.04 -2.17
N PHE A 71 5.43 -9.15 -1.26
CA PHE A 71 6.33 -8.29 -0.50
C PHE A 71 6.78 -9.02 0.78
N ARG A 72 7.69 -9.99 0.62
CA ARG A 72 8.22 -10.82 1.70
C ARG A 72 9.72 -11.08 1.56
N HIS A 73 10.39 -11.40 2.66
CA HIS A 73 11.76 -11.89 2.67
C HIS A 73 11.84 -13.30 3.26
N GLY A 74 12.06 -14.33 2.42
CA GLY A 74 11.72 -15.70 2.79
C GLY A 74 10.25 -15.75 3.20
N ASP A 75 9.94 -16.38 4.34
CA ASP A 75 8.57 -16.40 4.89
C ASP A 75 8.17 -15.11 5.62
N GLN A 76 9.07 -14.14 5.84
CA GLN A 76 8.75 -12.93 6.59
C GLN A 76 7.88 -11.98 5.76
N ASN A 77 6.66 -11.71 6.20
CA ASN A 77 5.77 -10.74 5.57
C ASN A 77 6.27 -9.31 5.83
N LEU A 78 6.66 -8.58 4.79
CA LEU A 78 7.18 -7.22 4.94
C LEU A 78 6.05 -6.17 5.07
N HIS A 79 4.80 -6.48 4.72
CA HIS A 79 3.68 -5.60 5.10
C HIS A 79 3.51 -5.58 6.61
N TYR A 80 3.54 -6.75 7.26
CA TYR A 80 3.40 -6.89 8.72
C TYR A 80 4.39 -6.00 9.47
N ILE A 81 5.68 -6.01 9.09
CA ILE A 81 6.70 -5.21 9.79
C ILE A 81 6.53 -3.69 9.63
N HIS A 82 5.90 -3.23 8.54
CA HIS A 82 5.74 -1.81 8.26
C HIS A 82 4.41 -1.25 8.74
N MET A 83 3.40 -2.12 8.84
CA MET A 83 2.02 -1.75 9.15
C MET A 83 1.62 -2.11 10.57
N ASN A 84 2.30 -3.02 11.26
CA ASN A 84 1.92 -3.39 12.62
C ASN A 84 2.58 -2.50 13.70
N GLY A 85 2.05 -2.58 14.92
CA GLY A 85 2.50 -1.84 16.11
C GLY A 85 1.84 -0.47 16.27
N ALA A 86 2.34 0.33 17.22
CA ALA A 86 1.76 1.63 17.56
C ALA A 86 1.92 2.70 16.47
N LYS A 87 2.78 2.47 15.48
CA LYS A 87 3.08 3.37 14.36
C LYS A 87 3.04 2.62 13.03
N GLY A 88 1.98 1.84 12.84
CA GLY A 88 1.67 1.22 11.56
C GLY A 88 1.53 2.27 10.47
N ARG A 89 2.14 2.04 9.31
CA ARG A 89 2.03 2.93 8.16
C ARG A 89 0.69 2.71 7.45
N ASN A 90 0.08 3.81 7.04
CA ASN A 90 -1.03 3.76 6.10
C ASN A 90 -0.57 3.26 4.72
N CYS A 91 -1.40 2.49 4.01
CA CYS A 91 -1.14 2.01 2.65
C CYS A 91 -0.65 3.12 1.69
N LYS A 92 -1.19 4.35 1.82
CA LYS A 92 -0.81 5.51 0.99
C LYS A 92 0.65 5.97 1.15
N PHE A 93 1.37 5.48 2.16
CA PHE A 93 2.80 5.75 2.27
C PHE A 93 3.63 5.06 1.20
N CYS A 94 3.11 3.96 0.68
CA CYS A 94 3.84 3.15 -0.29
C CYS A 94 3.06 3.03 -1.59
N HIS A 95 1.73 3.10 -1.56
CA HIS A 95 0.89 2.85 -2.73
C HIS A 95 0.02 4.04 -3.10
N ASN A 96 -0.06 4.35 -4.40
CA ASN A 96 -1.09 5.20 -4.94
C ASN A 96 -2.37 4.41 -5.17
N LEU A 97 -3.43 4.75 -4.46
CA LEU A 97 -4.70 4.02 -4.49
C LEU A 97 -5.46 4.16 -5.81
N HIS A 98 -5.14 5.19 -6.61
CA HIS A 98 -5.75 5.41 -7.91
C HIS A 98 -4.90 4.84 -9.05
N GLY A 99 -3.59 5.09 -9.00
CA GLY A 99 -2.66 4.60 -10.01
C GLY A 99 -1.27 5.21 -9.85
N SER A 100 -0.24 4.49 -10.29
CA SER A 100 1.14 4.96 -10.27
C SER A 100 1.85 4.60 -11.57
N ASP A 101 2.90 5.34 -11.91
CA ASP A 101 3.83 4.97 -12.98
C ASP A 101 4.73 3.78 -12.58
N GLN A 102 4.82 3.45 -11.29
CA GLN A 102 5.58 2.31 -10.78
C GLN A 102 4.71 1.04 -10.70
N THR A 103 5.37 -0.11 -10.92
CA THR A 103 4.74 -1.41 -10.70
C THR A 103 4.24 -1.58 -9.26
N PHE A 104 3.22 -2.41 -9.08
CA PHE A 104 2.52 -2.61 -7.79
C PHE A 104 1.94 -1.31 -7.20
N LEU A 105 1.74 -0.30 -8.05
CA LEU A 105 1.18 1.00 -7.69
C LEU A 105 2.02 1.76 -6.66
N ILE A 106 3.33 1.51 -6.60
CA ILE A 106 4.17 2.13 -5.59
C ILE A 106 4.33 3.63 -5.85
N GLU A 107 4.24 4.46 -4.82
CA GLU A 107 4.49 5.90 -4.94
C GLU A 107 5.95 6.16 -5.36
N GLU A 108 6.17 7.09 -6.28
CA GLU A 108 7.54 7.51 -6.63
C GLU A 108 8.19 8.27 -5.47
N SER A 109 7.40 9.11 -4.80
CA SER A 109 7.79 9.82 -3.60
C SER A 109 6.62 10.01 -2.65
N VAL A 110 6.93 10.18 -1.37
CA VAL A 110 5.95 10.55 -0.36
C VAL A 110 6.42 11.72 0.49
N PRO A 111 5.50 12.58 0.96
CA PRO A 111 5.83 13.68 1.85
C PRO A 111 6.26 13.13 3.21
N PHE A 112 7.38 13.63 3.76
CA PHE A 112 7.84 13.24 5.10
C PHE A 112 8.29 14.46 5.91
N GLY A 113 7.35 15.26 6.42
CA GLY A 113 7.69 16.56 7.00
C GLY A 113 7.91 17.59 5.90
N ASN A 114 9.11 18.18 5.80
CA ASN A 114 9.40 19.30 4.88
C ASN A 114 10.16 18.90 3.60
N TRP A 115 10.24 17.60 3.29
CA TRP A 115 10.94 17.06 2.13
C TRP A 115 10.08 16.00 1.44
N GLU A 116 10.26 15.90 0.13
CA GLU A 116 9.70 14.84 -0.70
C GLU A 116 10.69 13.66 -0.74
N MET A 117 10.30 12.56 -0.11
CA MET A 117 11.14 11.40 0.07
C MET A 117 10.93 10.42 -1.08
N GLN A 118 11.96 10.23 -1.90
CA GLN A 118 11.92 9.28 -3.01
C GLN A 118 11.92 7.84 -2.50
N MET A 119 11.00 7.01 -3.00
CA MET A 119 10.90 5.60 -2.60
C MET A 119 12.01 4.75 -3.25
N ASN A 120 12.46 5.14 -4.45
CA ASN A 120 13.46 4.44 -5.26
C ASN A 120 13.24 2.92 -5.28
N PHE A 121 11.98 2.53 -5.46
CA PHE A 121 11.60 1.13 -5.49
C PHE A 121 12.14 0.48 -6.77
N ILE A 122 12.75 -0.69 -6.63
CA ILE A 122 13.22 -1.50 -7.75
C ILE A 122 12.72 -2.92 -7.54
N ALA A 123 11.77 -3.35 -8.38
CA ALA A 123 11.32 -4.73 -8.40
C ALA A 123 12.37 -5.64 -9.04
N THR A 124 12.46 -6.87 -8.54
CA THR A 124 13.16 -7.97 -9.21
C THR A 124 12.19 -9.12 -9.42
N GLU A 125 12.58 -10.11 -10.22
CA GLU A 125 11.77 -11.31 -10.41
C GLU A 125 11.39 -11.94 -9.08
N GLU A 126 12.33 -12.02 -8.11
CA GLU A 126 12.13 -12.70 -6.82
C GLU A 126 11.98 -11.80 -5.59
N GLY A 127 11.84 -10.50 -5.78
CA GLY A 127 11.70 -9.58 -4.66
C GLY A 127 11.86 -8.13 -5.11
N GLY A 128 12.78 -7.42 -4.46
CA GLY A 128 13.04 -6.04 -4.80
C GLY A 128 13.95 -5.32 -3.81
N SER A 129 14.01 -4.01 -3.95
CA SER A 129 14.72 -3.15 -3.02
C SER A 129 14.06 -1.78 -2.89
N CYS A 130 14.25 -1.16 -1.73
CA CYS A 130 13.88 0.24 -1.47
C CYS A 130 15.12 1.01 -1.02
N LEU A 131 15.24 2.27 -1.44
CA LEU A 131 16.48 3.04 -1.33
C LEU A 131 16.27 4.51 -0.95
N PRO A 132 17.13 4.99 -0.05
CA PRO A 132 16.69 5.29 1.30
C PRO A 132 15.57 6.33 1.29
N GLY A 133 14.34 5.83 1.47
CA GLY A 133 13.23 6.63 1.93
C GLY A 133 13.27 6.75 3.46
N CYS A 134 12.89 5.67 4.16
CA CYS A 134 12.75 5.66 5.62
C CYS A 134 13.93 5.04 6.40
N HIS A 135 14.65 4.09 5.79
CA HIS A 135 15.81 3.41 6.37
C HIS A 135 16.86 3.20 5.27
N GLY A 136 18.09 2.79 5.64
CA GLY A 136 19.12 2.45 4.65
C GLY A 136 18.65 1.39 3.66
N LYS A 137 19.39 1.23 2.54
CA LYS A 137 19.04 0.25 1.48
C LYS A 137 18.64 -1.09 2.09
N LYS A 138 17.46 -1.57 1.73
CA LYS A 138 17.05 -2.94 2.00
C LYS A 138 16.77 -3.63 0.69
N VAL A 139 17.28 -4.85 0.57
CA VAL A 139 16.99 -5.79 -0.50
C VAL A 139 16.25 -6.94 0.14
N TYR A 140 15.22 -7.43 -0.53
CA TYR A 140 14.45 -8.58 -0.09
C TYR A 140 14.28 -9.56 -1.25
N SER A 141 14.17 -10.82 -0.86
CA SER A 141 14.04 -11.99 -1.74
C SER A 141 13.03 -12.93 -1.12
N ARG A 142 12.12 -13.47 -1.93
CA ARG A 142 11.14 -14.49 -1.54
C ARG A 142 11.74 -15.89 -1.41
N GLN A 143 12.93 -16.09 -1.97
CA GLN A 143 13.79 -17.25 -1.71
C GLN A 143 14.56 -17.06 -0.40
#